data_AF-A0A3D1KPW8-F1
#
_entry.id   AF-A0A3D1KPW8-F1
#
_cell.length_a   1.000
_cell.length_b   1.000
_cell.length_c   1.000
_cell.angle_alpha   90.00
_cell.angle_beta   90.00
_cell.angle_gamma   90.00
#
_symmetry.space_group_name_H-M   'P 1'
#
loop_
_entity.id
_entity.type
_entity.pdbx_description
1 polymer ?
#
loop_
_entity_poly.entity_id
_entity_poly.type
_entity_poly.pdbx_seq_one_letter_code
_entity_poly.pdbx_strand_id
1 'polypeptide(L)'
;MTKKTNKLKWVAVGLAIIQGFNGLSALVGGFKLMNDPSGMDIGMELEWLQTTPFINYLIPGIVLFFLNGLGNFTGFWFTVKKKALAGKIGAVFGAVMVVWILFQVFWIGYKSFLQPLYFGTGLIQLLFGLYLMRITEKLNL
;
A
#
# COMPACT_ATOMS: atom_id res chain seq x y z
N MET A 1 -25.08 4.28 21.20
CA MET A 1 -23.69 4.18 20.67
C MET A 1 -22.95 5.47 20.97
N THR A 2 -21.85 5.42 21.71
CA THR A 2 -21.09 6.64 22.09
C THR A 2 -20.38 7.25 20.88
N LYS A 3 -20.20 8.58 20.83
CA LYS A 3 -19.47 9.28 19.73
C LYS A 3 -18.11 8.64 19.40
N LYS A 4 -17.42 8.08 20.41
CA LYS A 4 -16.11 7.42 20.29
C LYS A 4 -16.17 6.11 19.49
N THR A 5 -17.22 5.30 19.68
CA THR A 5 -17.41 4.04 18.93
C THR A 5 -17.73 4.28 17.46
N ASN A 6 -18.49 5.35 17.16
CA ASN A 6 -18.75 5.75 15.77
C ASN A 6 -17.48 6.21 15.05
N LYS A 7 -16.61 6.98 15.73
CA LYS A 7 -15.33 7.42 15.15
C LYS A 7 -14.42 6.24 14.77
N LEU A 8 -14.28 5.24 15.65
CA LEU A 8 -13.49 4.03 15.38
C LEU A 8 -14.02 3.23 14.19
N LYS A 9 -15.34 3.10 14.08
CA LYS A 9 -15.98 2.45 12.94
C LYS A 9 -15.59 3.14 11.63
N TRP A 10 -15.63 4.47 11.57
CA TRP A 10 -15.27 5.22 10.37
C TRP A 10 -13.77 5.12 10.04
N VAL A 11 -12.88 5.11 11.04
CA VAL A 11 -11.45 4.86 10.80
C VAL A 11 -11.21 3.47 10.22
N ALA A 12 -11.85 2.44 10.78
CA ALA A 12 -11.72 1.07 10.27
C ALA A 12 -12.27 0.93 8.84
N VAL A 13 -13.38 1.60 8.52
CA VAL A 13 -13.93 1.64 7.15
C VAL A 13 -12.96 2.33 6.20
N GLY A 14 -12.44 3.50 6.57
CA GLY A 14 -11.46 4.22 5.74
C GLY A 14 -10.18 3.41 5.53
N LEU A 15 -9.69 2.74 6.58
CA LEU A 15 -8.52 1.86 6.49
C LEU A 15 -8.76 0.71 5.52
N ALA A 16 -9.93 0.04 5.60
CA ALA A 16 -10.28 -1.05 4.69
C ALA A 16 -10.37 -0.57 3.24
N ILE A 17 -11.00 0.59 2.98
CA ILE A 17 -11.10 1.16 1.63
C ILE A 17 -9.70 1.39 1.04
N ILE A 18 -8.81 2.02 1.81
CA ILE A 18 -7.46 2.33 1.34
C ILE A 18 -6.64 1.05 1.12
N GLN A 19 -6.70 0.08 2.04
CA GLN A 19 -6.02 -1.21 1.90
C GLN A 19 -6.52 -1.98 0.67
N GLY A 20 -7.84 -1.99 0.44
CA GLY A 20 -8.44 -2.63 -0.73
C GLY A 20 -7.99 -1.96 -2.02
N PHE A 21 -8.00 -0.63 -2.07
CA PHE A 21 -7.53 0.16 -3.22
C PHE A 21 -6.05 -0.07 -3.51
N ASN A 22 -5.17 0.12 -2.51
CA ASN A 22 -3.73 -0.06 -2.66
C ASN A 22 -3.39 -1.50 -3.02
N GLY A 23 -3.99 -2.47 -2.33
CA GLY A 23 -3.76 -3.90 -2.56
C GLY A 23 -4.19 -4.36 -3.95
N LEU A 24 -5.42 -4.05 -4.35
CA LEU A 24 -5.91 -4.43 -5.68
C LEU A 24 -5.11 -3.77 -6.79
N SER A 25 -4.81 -2.48 -6.65
CA SER A 25 -4.02 -1.76 -7.64
C SER A 25 -2.61 -2.34 -7.78
N ALA A 26 -1.94 -2.65 -6.66
CA ALA A 26 -0.60 -3.23 -6.67
C ALA A 26 -0.59 -4.67 -7.19
N LEU A 27 -1.65 -5.47 -6.94
CA LEU A 27 -1.79 -6.79 -7.57
C LEU A 27 -1.92 -6.68 -9.09
N VAL A 28 -2.79 -5.79 -9.58
CA VAL A 28 -2.97 -5.61 -11.03
C VAL A 28 -1.70 -5.04 -11.67
N GLY A 29 -1.11 -4.00 -11.10
CA GLY A 29 0.11 -3.37 -11.60
C GLY A 29 1.31 -4.32 -11.56
N GLY A 30 1.49 -5.05 -10.45
CA GLY A 30 2.54 -6.05 -10.31
C GLY A 30 2.38 -7.20 -11.30
N PHE A 31 1.15 -7.68 -11.51
CA PHE A 31 0.87 -8.72 -12.51
C PHE A 31 1.22 -8.27 -13.92
N LYS A 32 0.84 -7.05 -14.31
CA LYS A 32 1.18 -6.48 -15.61
C LYS A 32 2.69 -6.38 -15.82
N LEU A 33 3.44 -5.92 -14.81
CA LEU A 33 4.90 -5.85 -14.86
C LEU A 33 5.58 -7.22 -14.89
N MET A 34 4.97 -8.25 -14.30
CA MET A 34 5.48 -9.62 -14.41
C MET A 34 5.20 -10.22 -15.79
N ASN A 35 4.05 -9.92 -16.38
CA ASN A 35 3.63 -10.42 -17.69
C ASN A 35 4.37 -9.74 -18.85
N ASP A 36 4.54 -8.42 -18.77
CA ASP A 36 5.39 -7.62 -19.66
C ASP A 36 6.44 -6.84 -18.85
N PRO A 37 7.60 -7.46 -18.57
CA PRO A 37 8.70 -6.81 -17.86
C PRO A 37 9.33 -5.63 -18.57
N SER A 38 9.01 -5.36 -19.85
CA SER A 38 9.45 -4.14 -20.52
C SER A 38 8.76 -2.89 -19.97
N GLY A 39 7.56 -3.05 -19.39
CA GLY A 39 6.72 -1.97 -18.87
C GLY A 39 5.87 -1.27 -19.94
N MET A 40 6.02 -1.64 -21.22
CA MET A 40 5.33 -0.99 -22.34
C MET A 40 3.81 -1.10 -22.23
N ASP A 41 3.28 -2.23 -21.77
CA ASP A 41 1.84 -2.48 -21.58
C ASP A 41 1.15 -1.50 -20.62
N ILE A 42 1.92 -0.82 -19.77
CA ILE A 42 1.41 0.19 -18.83
C ILE A 42 2.05 1.57 -19.03
N GLY A 43 2.67 1.80 -20.20
CA GLY A 43 3.27 3.07 -20.57
C GLY A 43 4.50 3.46 -19.75
N MET A 44 5.22 2.47 -19.22
CA MET A 44 6.51 2.68 -18.56
C MET A 44 7.64 2.45 -19.56
N GLU A 45 8.67 3.28 -19.48
CA GLU A 45 9.86 3.18 -20.33
C GLU A 45 10.95 2.40 -19.59
N LEU A 46 11.67 1.53 -20.29
CA LEU A 46 12.75 0.75 -19.70
C LEU A 46 13.91 1.65 -19.26
N GLU A 47 14.09 2.78 -19.94
CA GLU A 47 15.09 3.81 -19.68
C GLU A 47 14.98 4.42 -18.29
N TRP A 48 13.81 4.35 -17.64
CA TRP A 48 13.65 4.82 -16.26
C TRP A 48 14.49 4.00 -15.27
N LEU A 49 14.86 2.77 -15.64
CA LEU A 49 15.66 1.88 -14.80
C LEU A 49 17.18 2.07 -14.96
N GLN A 50 17.66 2.96 -15.86
CA GLN A 50 19.09 3.14 -16.16
C GLN A 50 19.96 3.45 -14.93
N THR A 51 19.38 4.12 -13.92
CA THR A 51 20.05 4.49 -12.67
C THR A 51 19.83 3.47 -11.54
N THR A 52 19.19 2.34 -11.84
CA THR A 52 18.78 1.31 -10.88
C THR A 52 19.55 0.01 -11.09
N PRO A 53 19.58 -0.91 -10.10
CA PRO A 53 20.18 -2.22 -10.29
C PRO A 53 19.32 -3.18 -11.13
N PHE A 54 18.16 -2.76 -11.62
CA PHE A 54 17.22 -3.63 -12.33
C PHE A 54 17.38 -3.48 -13.85
N ILE A 55 17.47 -4.62 -14.54
CA ILE A 55 17.51 -4.68 -16.00
C ILE A 55 16.14 -4.47 -16.65
N ASN A 56 15.06 -4.78 -15.93
CA ASN A 56 13.67 -4.70 -16.37
C ASN A 56 12.73 -4.67 -15.15
N TYR A 57 11.43 -4.58 -15.40
CA TYR A 57 10.41 -4.45 -14.34
C TYR A 57 9.97 -5.76 -13.69
N LEU A 58 10.59 -6.91 -14.00
CA LEU A 58 10.16 -8.19 -13.43
C LEU A 58 10.30 -8.22 -11.91
N ILE A 59 11.48 -7.88 -11.39
CA ILE A 59 11.74 -7.86 -9.93
C ILE A 59 10.89 -6.78 -9.24
N PRO A 60 10.84 -5.51 -9.73
CA PRO A 60 9.88 -4.53 -9.23
C PRO A 60 8.42 -5.03 -9.23
N GLY A 61 8.00 -5.73 -10.29
CA GLY A 61 6.66 -6.29 -10.44
C GLY A 61 6.33 -7.37 -9.40
N ILE A 62 7.28 -8.27 -9.13
CA ILE A 62 7.16 -9.29 -8.07
C ILE A 62 7.01 -8.60 -6.70
N VAL A 63 7.88 -7.63 -6.37
CA VAL A 63 7.79 -6.92 -5.09
C VAL A 63 6.48 -6.14 -4.98
N LEU A 64 6.06 -5.47 -6.06
CA LEU A 64 4.77 -4.77 -6.11
C LEU A 64 3.60 -5.72 -5.87
N PHE A 65 3.59 -6.89 -6.53
CA PHE A 65 2.51 -7.88 -6.41
C PHE A 65 2.44 -8.50 -5.01
N PHE A 66 3.55 -9.06 -4.52
CA PHE A 66 3.56 -9.83 -3.28
C PHE A 66 3.62 -8.92 -2.05
N LEU A 67 4.56 -7.97 -2.01
CA LEU A 67 4.77 -7.15 -0.81
C LEU A 67 3.68 -6.08 -0.69
N ASN A 68 3.43 -5.31 -1.75
CA ASN A 68 2.42 -4.25 -1.70
C ASN A 68 1.01 -4.80 -1.95
N GLY A 69 0.82 -5.66 -2.95
CA GLY A 69 -0.49 -6.21 -3.31
C GLY A 69 -1.06 -7.13 -2.24
N LEU A 70 -0.49 -8.33 -2.08
CA LEU A 70 -0.96 -9.29 -1.09
C LEU A 70 -0.84 -8.74 0.34
N GLY A 71 0.25 -8.01 0.64
CA GLY A 71 0.41 -7.34 1.92
C GLY A 71 -0.78 -6.44 2.29
N ASN A 72 -1.15 -5.50 1.42
CA ASN A 72 -2.32 -4.65 1.67
C ASN A 72 -3.63 -5.44 1.69
N PHE A 73 -3.79 -6.46 0.85
CA PHE A 73 -5.00 -7.28 0.81
C PHE A 73 -5.18 -8.13 2.10
N THR A 74 -4.07 -8.60 2.70
CA THR A 74 -4.12 -9.23 4.03
C THR A 74 -4.56 -8.23 5.09
N GLY A 75 -4.06 -6.99 5.03
CA GLY A 75 -4.53 -5.89 5.89
C GLY A 75 -6.03 -5.64 5.74
N PHE A 76 -6.52 -5.56 4.51
CA PHE A 76 -7.95 -5.41 4.21
C PHE A 76 -8.78 -6.52 4.86
N TRP A 77 -8.38 -7.78 4.67
CA TRP A 77 -9.07 -8.93 5.26
C TRP A 77 -9.13 -8.83 6.79
N PHE A 78 -8.03 -8.49 7.45
CA PHE A 78 -7.98 -8.34 8.90
C PHE A 78 -8.86 -7.20 9.41
N THR A 79 -8.87 -6.06 8.70
CA THR A 79 -9.71 -4.91 9.04
C THR A 79 -11.20 -5.25 8.89
N VAL A 80 -11.61 -5.89 7.79
CA VAL A 80 -13.01 -6.32 7.56
C VAL A 80 -13.45 -7.35 8.59
N LYS A 81 -12.57 -8.29 8.95
CA LYS A 81 -12.84 -9.30 9.99
C LYS A 81 -12.67 -8.76 11.42
N LYS A 82 -12.41 -7.46 11.58
CA LYS A 82 -12.26 -6.77 12.88
C LYS A 82 -11.27 -7.47 13.82
N LYS A 83 -10.18 -7.99 13.27
CA LYS A 83 -9.14 -8.68 14.04
C LYS A 83 -8.30 -7.66 14.82
N ALA A 84 -7.83 -8.03 16.02
CA ALA A 84 -7.00 -7.16 16.87
C ALA A 84 -5.73 -6.64 16.15
N LEU A 85 -5.16 -7.44 15.25
CA LEU A 85 -3.98 -7.08 14.45
C LEU A 85 -4.24 -6.09 13.30
N ALA A 86 -5.50 -5.73 13.00
CA ALA A 86 -5.83 -4.89 11.85
C ALA A 86 -5.07 -3.55 11.84
N GLY A 87 -4.98 -2.87 12.99
CA GLY A 87 -4.25 -1.61 13.10
C GLY A 87 -2.76 -1.76 12.84
N LYS A 88 -2.13 -2.78 13.44
CA LYS A 88 -0.69 -3.07 13.28
C LYS A 88 -0.34 -3.39 11.82
N ILE A 89 -1.10 -4.29 11.20
CA ILE A 89 -0.91 -4.68 9.79
C ILE A 89 -1.13 -3.47 8.87
N GLY A 90 -2.19 -2.68 9.12
CA GLY A 90 -2.45 -1.45 8.39
C GLY A 90 -1.29 -0.45 8.46
N ALA A 91 -0.75 -0.22 9.66
CA ALA A 91 0.40 0.66 9.87
C ALA A 91 1.65 0.16 9.11
N VAL A 92 1.99 -1.12 9.24
CA VAL A 92 3.15 -1.71 8.56
C VAL A 92 3.03 -1.55 7.04
N PHE A 93 1.92 -1.95 6.43
CA PHE A 93 1.79 -1.84 4.97
C PHE A 93 1.58 -0.41 4.46
N GLY A 94 1.09 0.50 5.32
CA GLY A 94 1.09 1.94 5.02
C GLY A 94 2.52 2.49 4.95
N ALA A 95 3.37 2.12 5.92
CA ALA A 95 4.78 2.48 5.90
C ALA A 95 5.52 1.86 4.70
N VAL A 96 5.24 0.59 4.37
CA VAL A 96 5.79 -0.07 3.18
C VAL A 96 5.41 0.69 1.91
N MET A 97 4.16 1.11 1.74
CA MET A 97 3.73 1.92 0.59
C MET A 97 4.47 3.27 0.52
N VAL A 98 4.62 3.96 1.64
CA VAL A 98 5.38 5.23 1.70
C VAL A 98 6.82 5.01 1.28
N VAL A 99 7.49 4.03 1.87
CA VAL A 99 8.89 3.68 1.57
C VAL A 99 9.04 3.26 0.11
N TRP A 100 8.11 2.46 -0.41
CA TRP A 100 8.08 2.05 -1.81
C TRP A 100 8.10 3.25 -2.77
N ILE A 101 7.21 4.22 -2.55
CA ILE A 101 7.15 5.41 -3.40
C ILE A 101 8.38 6.31 -3.23
N LEU A 102 8.92 6.44 -2.01
CA LEU A 102 10.16 7.18 -1.78
C LEU A 102 11.34 6.58 -2.55
N PHE A 103 11.50 5.25 -2.51
CA PHE A 103 12.53 4.57 -3.30
C PHE A 103 12.32 4.74 -4.79
N GLN A 104 11.07 4.64 -5.26
CA GLN A 104 10.74 4.88 -6.67
C GLN A 104 11.14 6.30 -7.08
N VAL A 105 10.69 7.33 -6.37
CA VAL A 105 11.02 8.74 -6.69
C VAL A 105 12.52 9.00 -6.59
N PHE A 106 13.21 8.42 -5.60
CA PHE A 106 14.65 8.57 -5.43
C PHE A 106 15.45 8.03 -6.61
N TRP A 107 15.08 6.84 -7.11
CA TRP A 107 15.82 6.18 -8.20
C TRP A 107 15.41 6.63 -9.59
N ILE A 108 14.11 6.67 -9.87
CA ILE A 108 13.60 6.91 -11.22
C ILE A 108 13.04 8.33 -11.41
N GLY A 109 13.03 9.16 -10.36
CA GLY A 109 12.48 10.51 -10.39
C GLY A 109 10.95 10.55 -10.35
N TYR A 110 10.40 11.76 -10.53
CA TYR A 110 8.95 11.96 -10.69
C TYR A 110 8.54 11.68 -12.14
N LYS A 111 7.54 10.81 -12.33
CA LYS A 111 7.05 10.31 -13.61
C LYS A 111 5.55 10.49 -13.79
N SER A 112 4.77 10.42 -12.71
CA SER A 112 3.31 10.47 -12.81
C SER A 112 2.66 10.89 -11.50
N PHE A 113 1.45 11.46 -11.61
CA PHE A 113 0.56 11.75 -10.48
C PHE A 113 0.25 10.51 -9.62
N LEU A 114 0.44 9.30 -10.16
CA LEU A 114 0.30 8.07 -9.37
C LEU A 114 1.27 8.02 -8.18
N GLN A 115 2.48 8.58 -8.30
CA GLN A 115 3.44 8.61 -7.19
C GLN A 115 2.91 9.39 -5.98
N PRO A 116 2.55 10.68 -6.07
CA PRO A 116 2.00 11.42 -4.93
C PRO A 116 0.66 10.86 -4.46
N LEU A 117 -0.16 10.29 -5.36
CA LEU A 117 -1.40 9.60 -4.98
C LEU A 117 -1.11 8.42 -4.05
N TYR A 118 -0.25 7.48 -4.45
CA TYR A 118 0.08 6.30 -3.65
C TYR A 118 0.90 6.62 -2.39
N PHE A 119 1.71 7.67 -2.42
CA PHE A 119 2.35 8.20 -1.21
C PHE A 119 1.29 8.70 -0.22
N GLY A 120 0.32 9.49 -0.71
CA GLY A 120 -0.77 10.01 0.10
C GLY A 120 -1.65 8.90 0.69
N THR A 121 -2.05 7.90 -0.12
CA THR A 121 -2.83 6.77 0.40
C THR A 121 -2.02 5.95 1.39
N GLY A 122 -0.72 5.71 1.15
CA GLY A 122 0.18 5.05 2.09
C GLY A 122 0.29 5.79 3.43
N LEU A 123 0.41 7.12 3.40
CA LEU A 123 0.49 7.95 4.60
C LEU A 123 -0.83 7.93 5.38
N ILE A 124 -1.98 8.07 4.72
CA ILE A 124 -3.29 7.99 5.38
C ILE A 124 -3.49 6.59 5.99
N GLN A 125 -3.10 5.54 5.26
CA GLN A 125 -3.15 4.17 5.75
C GLN A 125 -2.31 3.98 7.01
N LEU A 126 -1.08 4.50 7.01
CA LEU A 126 -0.17 4.45 8.16
C LEU A 126 -0.82 5.14 9.38
N LEU A 127 -1.34 6.35 9.20
CA LEU A 127 -1.96 7.12 10.28
C LEU A 127 -3.22 6.44 10.83
N PHE A 128 -4.07 5.89 9.97
CA PHE A 128 -5.27 5.15 10.39
C PHE A 128 -4.92 3.85 11.09
N GLY A 129 -3.91 3.13 10.59
CA GLY A 129 -3.40 1.92 11.22
C GLY A 129 -2.85 2.17 12.62
N LEU A 130 -1.99 3.19 12.78
CA LEU A 130 -1.44 3.60 14.08
C LEU A 130 -2.53 4.07 15.04
N TYR A 131 -3.50 4.85 14.56
CA TYR A 131 -4.63 5.29 15.38
C TYR A 131 -5.45 4.11 15.88
N LEU A 132 -5.79 3.17 15.00
CA LEU A 132 -6.57 1.99 15.35
C LEU A 132 -5.79 1.10 16.34
N MET A 133 -4.51 0.84 16.07
CA MET A 133 -3.62 0.05 16.94
C MET A 133 -3.57 0.62 18.35
N ARG A 134 -3.30 1.93 18.47
CA ARG A 134 -3.17 2.62 19.78
C ARG A 134 -4.46 2.57 20.60
N ILE A 135 -5.62 2.55 19.95
CA ILE A 135 -6.90 2.48 20.65
C ILE A 135 -7.24 1.05 21.04
N THR A 136 -6.98 0.06 20.18
CA THR A 136 -7.18 -1.36 20.49
C THR A 136 -6.33 -1.77 21.69
N GLU A 137 -5.05 -1.39 21.73
CA GLU A 137 -4.15 -1.60 22.87
C GLU A 137 -4.68 -0.97 24.16
N LYS A 138 -5.16 0.28 24.10
CA LYS A 138 -5.72 0.97 25.28
C LYS A 138 -7.01 0.35 25.81
N LEU A 139 -7.73 -0.40 24.99
CA LEU A 139 -9.01 -1.01 25.34
C LEU A 139 -8.87 -2.48 25.76
N ASN A 140 -7.65 -3.05 25.77
CA ASN A 140 -7.39 -4.47 26.02
C ASN A 140 -8.26 -5.42 25.16
N LEU A 141 -8.53 -5.02 23.90
CA LEU A 141 -9.24 -5.83 22.90
C LEU A 141 -8.25 -6.61 22.03
#